data_AF-A0A353FKF4-F1
#
_entry.id   AF-A0A353FKF4-F1
#
_cell.length_a   1.000
_cell.length_b   1.000
_cell.length_c   1.000
_cell.angle_alpha   90.00
_cell.angle_beta   90.00
_cell.angle_gamma   90.00
#
_symmetry.space_group_name_H-M   'P 1'
#
loop_
_entity.id
_entity.type
_entity.pdbx_description
1 polymer ?
#
loop_
_entity_poly.entity_id
_entity_poly.type
_entity_poly.pdbx_seq_one_letter_code
_entity_poly.pdbx_strand_id
1 'polypeptide(L)'
;MTCRKIRRLIPLYAGGDIALGETAKVRHHLSECSACTDLANSHEDARAGFAEFSASLADANSHNLWDNIEPRLDALDATMRLNRPRRRRVFFGAGFLAVAASLSVLLPMFFAPENVIPPVKSKEVAYGNQVPTLLPIAVASAIHAESRLGARELGSLIPTEHSTAEALGIVIQAALEEAAGADSQSDALLVGHPRR
;
A
#
# COMPACT_ATOMS: atom_id res chain seq x y z
N MET A 1 -14.88 24.50 1.01
CA MET A 1 -14.46 23.06 1.05
C MET A 1 -15.38 22.33 2.01
N THR A 2 -15.58 21.02 1.85
CA THR A 2 -16.39 20.24 2.80
C THR A 2 -15.57 19.86 4.04
N CYS A 3 -16.22 19.77 5.22
CA CYS A 3 -15.54 19.35 6.46
C CYS A 3 -14.84 18.00 6.30
N ARG A 4 -15.44 17.06 5.55
CA ARG A 4 -14.83 15.75 5.25
C ARG A 4 -13.46 15.88 4.58
N LYS A 5 -13.30 16.81 3.64
CA LYS A 5 -12.02 17.03 2.95
C LYS A 5 -11.02 17.71 3.89
N ILE A 6 -11.47 18.69 4.68
CA ILE A 6 -10.62 19.41 5.64
C ILE A 6 -10.09 18.48 6.72
N ARG A 7 -10.92 17.60 7.28
CA ARG A 7 -10.50 16.59 8.27
C ARG A 7 -9.36 15.70 7.79
N ARG A 8 -9.28 15.41 6.49
CA ARG A 8 -8.15 14.66 5.89
C ARG A 8 -6.89 15.49 5.74
N LEU A 9 -7.02 16.82 5.64
CA LEU A 9 -5.90 17.75 5.48
C LEU A 9 -5.36 18.26 6.83
N ILE A 10 -6.15 18.20 7.91
CA ILE A 10 -5.75 18.68 9.24
C ILE A 10 -4.44 18.02 9.74
N PRO A 11 -4.22 16.70 9.65
CA PRO A 11 -2.96 16.11 10.09
C PRO A 11 -1.74 16.65 9.31
N LEU A 12 -1.87 16.84 7.99
CA LEU A 12 -0.83 17.42 7.15
C LEU A 12 -0.60 18.90 7.46
N TYR A 13 -1.69 19.64 7.75
CA TYR A 13 -1.63 21.03 8.18
C TYR A 13 -0.89 21.18 9.51
N ALA A 14 -1.25 20.37 10.52
CA ALA A 14 -0.59 20.35 11.81
C ALA A 14 0.87 19.88 11.71
N GLY A 15 1.20 18.98 10.77
CA GLY A 15 2.56 18.52 10.47
C GLY A 15 3.41 19.55 9.71
N GLY A 16 2.80 20.48 8.99
CA GLY A 16 3.49 21.42 8.11
C GLY A 16 3.79 20.86 6.71
N ASP A 17 3.29 19.66 6.39
CA ASP A 17 3.52 18.95 5.13
C ASP A 17 2.46 19.26 4.05
N ILE A 18 1.61 20.25 4.30
CA ILE A 18 0.53 20.64 3.39
C ILE A 18 1.02 21.62 2.30
N ALA A 19 0.53 21.45 1.07
CA ALA A 19 0.85 22.38 -0.02
C ALA A 19 0.35 23.81 0.29
N LEU A 20 1.11 24.83 -0.13
CA LEU A 20 0.79 26.25 0.11
C LEU A 20 -0.64 26.62 -0.33
N GLY A 21 -1.06 26.15 -1.52
CA GLY A 21 -2.40 26.42 -2.06
C GLY A 21 -3.54 25.75 -1.29
N GLU A 22 -3.27 24.69 -0.52
CA GLU A 22 -4.26 24.03 0.34
C GLU A 22 -4.26 24.63 1.75
N THR A 23 -3.11 25.13 2.21
CA THR A 23 -2.96 25.79 3.51
C THR A 23 -3.95 26.96 3.67
N ALA A 24 -4.05 27.84 2.67
CA ALA A 24 -4.99 28.96 2.70
C ALA A 24 -6.46 28.50 2.80
N LYS A 25 -6.80 27.40 2.11
CA LYS A 25 -8.16 26.83 2.12
C LYS A 25 -8.49 26.21 3.48
N VAL A 26 -7.52 25.55 4.10
CA VAL A 26 -7.67 24.99 5.45
C VAL A 26 -7.86 26.12 6.47
N ARG A 27 -6.98 27.13 6.50
CA ARG A 27 -7.12 28.28 7.42
C ARG A 27 -8.46 28.98 7.27
N HIS A 28 -8.90 29.24 6.03
CA HIS A 28 -10.20 29.84 5.79
C HIS A 28 -11.35 28.98 6.36
N HIS A 29 -11.32 27.67 6.16
CA HIS A 29 -12.33 26.79 6.75
C HIS A 29 -12.28 26.73 8.28
N LEU A 30 -11.09 26.72 8.88
CA LEU A 30 -10.92 26.74 10.34
C LEU A 30 -11.46 28.05 10.95
N SER A 31 -11.45 29.16 10.20
CA SER A 31 -12.07 30.40 10.65
C SER A 31 -13.60 30.35 10.72
N GLU A 32 -14.23 29.41 9.99
CA GLU A 32 -15.69 29.31 9.86
C GLU A 32 -16.28 28.09 10.59
N CYS A 33 -15.49 27.09 10.96
CA CYS A 33 -15.96 25.81 11.48
C CYS A 33 -15.26 25.41 12.78
N SER A 34 -15.89 25.69 13.92
CA SER A 34 -15.37 25.35 15.26
C SER A 34 -15.01 23.87 15.42
N ALA A 35 -15.86 22.96 14.95
CA ALA A 35 -15.59 21.52 15.04
C ALA A 35 -14.33 21.07 14.29
N CYS A 36 -13.92 21.77 13.23
CA CYS A 36 -12.65 21.50 12.55
C CYS A 36 -11.48 22.18 13.28
N THR A 37 -11.71 23.33 13.91
CA THR A 37 -10.72 24.01 14.78
C THR A 37 -10.36 23.16 15.99
N ASP A 38 -11.34 22.60 16.68
CA ASP A 38 -11.10 21.71 17.83
C ASP A 38 -10.25 20.49 17.43
N LEU A 39 -10.54 19.92 16.26
CA LEU A 39 -9.75 18.82 15.72
C LEU A 39 -8.32 19.27 15.37
N ALA A 40 -8.15 20.44 14.75
CA ALA A 40 -6.82 20.99 14.46
C ALA A 40 -6.00 21.22 15.72
N ASN A 41 -6.60 21.83 16.75
CA ASN A 41 -5.98 22.04 18.06
C ASN A 41 -5.56 20.72 18.69
N SER A 42 -6.39 19.68 18.65
CA SER A 42 -6.04 18.36 19.20
C SER A 42 -4.81 17.73 18.53
N HIS A 43 -4.60 18.00 17.24
CA HIS A 43 -3.41 17.55 16.52
C HIS A 43 -2.18 18.41 16.85
N GLU A 44 -2.35 19.71 17.05
CA GLU A 44 -1.29 20.60 17.50
C GLU A 44 -0.82 20.25 18.92
N ASP A 45 -1.75 19.95 19.84
CA ASP A 45 -1.46 19.49 21.20
C ASP A 45 -0.71 18.15 21.19
N ALA A 46 -1.17 17.18 20.37
CA ALA A 46 -0.48 15.90 20.22
C ALA A 46 0.94 16.07 19.67
N ARG A 47 1.14 17.00 18.73
CA ARG A 47 2.46 17.34 18.18
C ARG A 47 3.34 17.99 19.25
N ALA A 48 2.81 18.92 20.04
CA ALA A 48 3.53 19.56 21.13
C ALA A 48 3.98 18.53 22.18
N GLY A 49 3.09 17.62 22.58
CA GLY A 49 3.42 16.53 23.50
C GLY A 49 4.49 15.58 22.94
N PHE A 50 4.42 15.25 21.64
CA PHE A 50 5.47 14.45 21.00
C PHE A 50 6.82 15.18 20.94
N ALA A 51 6.81 16.49 20.65
CA ALA A 51 8.02 17.30 20.63
C ALA A 51 8.68 17.37 22.02
N GLU A 52 7.89 17.59 23.08
CA GLU A 52 8.36 17.58 24.47
C GLU A 52 8.93 16.21 24.86
N PHE A 53 8.20 15.13 24.55
CA PHE A 53 8.68 13.77 24.78
C PHE A 53 9.99 13.50 24.04
N SER A 54 10.08 13.89 22.76
CA SER A 54 11.29 13.72 21.96
C SER A 54 12.49 14.50 22.50
N ALA A 55 12.26 15.72 23.01
CA ALA A 55 13.29 16.52 23.68
C ALA A 55 13.77 15.83 24.97
N SER A 56 12.85 15.28 25.77
CA SER A 56 13.23 14.53 26.98
C SER A 56 14.08 13.28 26.68
N LEU A 57 13.82 12.61 25.56
CA LEU A 57 14.63 11.46 25.11
C LEU A 57 16.00 11.89 24.57
N ALA A 58 16.06 13.05 23.91
CA ALA A 58 17.31 13.60 23.40
C ALA A 58 18.30 13.88 24.53
N ASP A 59 17.82 14.39 25.66
CA ASP A 59 18.68 14.69 26.81
C ASP A 59 19.12 13.43 27.57
N ALA A 60 18.30 12.36 27.57
CA ALA A 60 18.55 11.19 28.41
C ALA A 60 19.54 10.17 27.84
N ASN A 61 19.65 10.01 26.52
CA ASN A 61 20.40 8.87 25.93
C ASN A 61 20.84 9.05 24.46
N SER A 62 20.80 10.27 23.90
CA SER A 62 20.95 10.46 22.44
C SER A 62 22.33 10.14 21.89
N HIS A 63 23.39 10.31 22.67
CA HIS A 63 24.75 10.23 22.13
C HIS A 63 25.23 8.83 21.74
N ASN A 64 24.58 7.74 22.20
CA ASN A 64 25.07 6.37 21.94
C ASN A 64 24.03 5.43 21.33
N LEU A 65 22.78 5.87 21.11
CA LEU A 65 21.73 4.99 20.58
C LEU A 65 21.94 4.71 19.10
N TRP A 66 22.32 5.72 18.32
CA TRP A 66 22.61 5.56 16.90
C TRP A 66 23.84 4.68 16.68
N ASP A 67 24.93 4.94 17.41
CA ASP A 67 26.16 4.13 17.36
C ASP A 67 25.91 2.65 17.67
N ASN A 68 24.88 2.33 18.46
CA ASN A 68 24.48 0.95 18.74
C ASN A 68 23.52 0.34 17.70
N ILE A 69 22.69 1.15 17.06
CA ILE A 69 21.67 0.71 16.08
C ILE A 69 22.27 0.61 14.67
N GLU A 70 23.08 1.59 14.26
CA GLU A 70 23.69 1.69 12.94
C GLU A 70 24.38 0.39 12.50
N PRO A 71 25.30 -0.22 13.27
CA PRO A 71 25.95 -1.47 12.85
C PRO A 71 24.97 -2.64 12.68
N ARG A 72 23.85 -2.65 13.42
CA ARG A 72 22.81 -3.69 13.28
C ARG A 72 21.98 -3.49 12.02
N LEU A 73 21.67 -2.23 11.68
CA LEU A 73 21.00 -1.89 10.43
C LEU A 73 21.89 -2.22 9.22
N ASP A 74 23.18 -1.90 9.27
CA ASP A 74 24.13 -2.26 8.22
C ASP A 74 24.24 -3.76 8.01
N ALA A 75 24.24 -4.54 9.10
CA ALA A 75 24.22 -6.00 9.01
C ALA A 75 22.93 -6.51 8.32
N LEU A 76 21.77 -5.97 8.68
CA LEU A 76 20.49 -6.31 8.04
C LEU A 76 20.51 -5.93 6.55
N ASP A 77 20.96 -4.73 6.21
CA ASP A 77 21.08 -4.27 4.82
C ASP A 77 22.05 -5.13 4.00
N ALA A 78 23.18 -5.53 4.59
CA ALA A 78 24.12 -6.44 3.97
C ALA A 78 23.48 -7.80 3.68
N THR A 79 22.73 -8.38 4.63
CA THR A 79 22.01 -9.64 4.41
C THR A 79 20.92 -9.52 3.34
N MET A 80 20.17 -8.41 3.30
CA MET A 80 19.17 -8.18 2.25
C MET A 80 19.81 -8.05 0.87
N ARG A 81 20.97 -7.40 0.77
CA ARG A 81 21.74 -7.32 -0.49
C ARG A 81 22.24 -8.68 -0.95
N LEU A 82 22.70 -9.52 -0.03
CA LEU A 82 23.16 -10.89 -0.33
C LEU A 82 22.00 -11.82 -0.72
N ASN A 83 20.86 -11.70 -0.04
CA ASN A 83 19.68 -12.51 -0.28
C ASN A 83 18.80 -12.00 -1.43
N ARG A 84 19.13 -10.84 -2.02
CA ARG A 84 18.41 -10.35 -3.19
C ARG A 84 18.61 -11.36 -4.32
N PRO A 85 17.56 -12.06 -4.78
CA PRO A 85 17.70 -13.12 -5.78
C PRO A 85 18.35 -12.51 -7.03
N ARG A 86 19.57 -12.96 -7.36
CA ARG A 86 20.37 -12.52 -8.52
C ARG A 86 19.64 -12.69 -9.87
N ARG A 87 18.44 -13.28 -9.87
CA ARG A 87 17.58 -13.47 -11.05
C ARG A 87 17.28 -12.19 -11.84
N ARG A 88 17.41 -10.99 -11.24
CA ARG A 88 17.23 -9.74 -12.00
C ARG A 88 18.27 -9.47 -13.08
N ARG A 89 19.48 -10.03 -13.01
CA ARG A 89 20.50 -9.84 -14.09
C ARG A 89 20.25 -10.67 -15.34
N VAL A 90 19.44 -11.73 -15.27
CA VAL A 90 19.17 -12.58 -16.44
C VAL A 90 18.11 -11.96 -17.36
N PHE A 91 17.18 -11.17 -16.82
CA PHE A 91 16.10 -10.56 -17.61
C PHE A 91 16.50 -9.26 -18.34
N PHE A 92 17.49 -8.52 -17.87
CA PHE A 92 17.97 -7.33 -18.59
C PHE A 92 18.78 -7.66 -19.85
N GLY A 93 19.36 -8.87 -19.97
CA GLY A 93 20.02 -9.31 -21.20
C GLY A 93 19.05 -9.75 -22.31
N ALA A 94 17.93 -10.38 -21.94
CA ALA A 94 16.96 -10.90 -22.91
C ALA A 94 16.02 -9.81 -23.47
N GLY A 95 15.70 -8.78 -22.67
CA GLY A 95 14.78 -7.71 -23.09
C GLY A 95 15.35 -6.76 -24.15
N PHE A 96 16.66 -6.46 -24.11
CA PHE A 96 17.28 -5.53 -25.07
C PHE A 96 17.39 -6.11 -26.48
N LEU A 97 17.52 -7.44 -26.63
CA LEU A 97 17.54 -8.07 -27.95
C LEU A 97 16.17 -8.05 -28.65
N ALA A 98 15.06 -8.04 -27.89
CA ALA A 98 13.72 -7.96 -28.47
C ALA A 98 13.39 -6.55 -29.00
N VAL A 99 13.92 -5.49 -28.39
CA VAL A 99 13.62 -4.10 -28.79
C VAL A 99 14.38 -3.70 -30.07
N ALA A 100 15.58 -4.24 -30.32
CA ALA A 100 16.30 -4.00 -31.57
C ALA A 100 15.56 -4.57 -32.79
N ALA A 101 14.86 -5.70 -32.63
CA ALA A 101 14.08 -6.31 -33.71
C ALA A 101 12.79 -5.53 -34.03
N SER A 102 12.13 -4.92 -33.04
CA SER A 102 10.89 -4.16 -33.28
C SER A 102 11.12 -2.78 -33.87
N LEU A 103 12.26 -2.13 -33.61
CA LEU A 103 12.57 -0.82 -34.20
C LEU A 103 12.80 -0.90 -35.73
N SER A 104 13.24 -2.06 -36.23
CA SER A 104 13.49 -2.26 -37.67
C SER A 104 12.20 -2.37 -38.50
N VAL A 105 11.07 -2.75 -37.89
CA VAL A 105 9.78 -2.91 -38.59
C VAL A 105 8.99 -1.59 -38.68
N LEU A 106 9.20 -0.66 -37.75
CA LEU A 106 8.45 0.62 -37.70
C LEU A 106 9.11 1.77 -38.47
N LEU A 107 10.41 1.69 -38.78
CA LEU A 107 11.11 2.77 -39.47
C LEU A 107 10.60 3.10 -40.90
N PRO A 108 10.15 2.16 -41.75
CA PRO A 108 9.70 2.53 -43.09
C PRO A 108 8.34 3.26 -43.11
N MET A 109 7.55 3.23 -42.03
CA MET A 109 6.26 3.95 -41.98
C MET A 109 6.42 5.48 -41.90
N PHE A 110 7.54 5.98 -41.38
CA PHE A 110 7.77 7.42 -41.23
C PHE A 110 8.43 8.08 -42.44
N PHE A 111 8.97 7.30 -43.40
CA PHE A 111 9.60 7.81 -44.63
C PHE A 111 8.79 7.52 -45.90
N ALA A 112 7.54 7.07 -45.77
CA ALA A 112 6.65 6.99 -46.91
C ALA A 112 6.29 8.42 -47.38
N PRO A 113 6.60 8.80 -48.64
CA PRO A 113 6.24 10.11 -49.17
C PRO A 113 4.71 10.27 -49.19
N GLU A 114 4.26 11.43 -48.72
CA GLU A 114 2.91 12.01 -48.80
C GLU A 114 2.08 11.45 -49.96
N ASN A 115 1.30 10.39 -49.70
CA ASN A 115 0.27 9.93 -50.60
C ASN A 115 -1.08 10.07 -49.90
N VAL A 116 -1.77 11.14 -50.30
CA VAL A 116 -3.22 11.26 -50.49
C VAL A 116 -4.07 10.60 -49.41
N ILE A 117 -4.51 11.41 -48.45
CA ILE A 117 -5.58 11.08 -47.49
C ILE A 117 -6.88 10.84 -48.30
N PRO A 118 -7.43 9.61 -48.37
CA PRO A 118 -8.78 9.44 -48.89
C PRO A 118 -9.79 9.97 -47.87
N PRO A 119 -10.90 10.59 -48.31
CA PRO A 119 -11.93 11.08 -47.40
C PRO A 119 -12.55 9.92 -46.62
N VAL A 120 -12.40 9.97 -45.29
CA VAL A 120 -12.99 9.04 -44.35
C VAL A 120 -14.51 9.23 -44.36
N LYS A 121 -15.25 8.27 -44.94
CA LYS A 121 -16.69 8.14 -44.71
C LYS A 121 -16.91 7.65 -43.28
N SER A 122 -17.42 8.53 -42.43
CA SER A 122 -17.90 8.19 -41.08
C SER A 122 -19.05 7.20 -41.17
N LYS A 123 -18.78 5.94 -40.89
CA LYS A 123 -19.82 4.93 -40.61
C LYS A 123 -20.15 5.04 -39.12
N GLU A 124 -21.35 5.50 -38.80
CA GLU A 124 -21.91 5.36 -37.46
C GLU A 124 -21.94 3.88 -37.10
N VAL A 125 -21.11 3.49 -36.14
CA VAL A 125 -21.17 2.18 -35.50
C VAL A 125 -21.75 2.42 -34.11
N ALA A 126 -22.99 1.98 -33.94
CA ALA A 126 -23.66 1.92 -32.65
C ALA A 126 -22.88 1.00 -31.71
N TYR A 127 -22.28 1.59 -30.67
CA TYR A 127 -21.67 0.83 -29.57
C TYR A 127 -22.78 0.34 -28.63
N GLY A 128 -23.14 -0.93 -28.77
CA GLY A 128 -23.82 -1.69 -27.74
C GLY A 128 -22.84 -1.98 -26.60
N ASN A 129 -23.10 -1.41 -25.44
CA ASN A 129 -22.39 -1.69 -24.19
C ASN A 129 -22.61 -3.14 -23.76
N GLN A 130 -21.56 -3.95 -23.72
CA GLN A 130 -21.47 -5.11 -22.83
C GLN A 130 -20.01 -5.58 -22.73
N VAL A 131 -19.38 -5.35 -21.57
CA VAL A 131 -18.23 -6.14 -21.10
C VAL A 131 -18.50 -6.48 -19.64
N PRO A 132 -18.53 -7.77 -19.25
CA PRO A 132 -18.68 -8.18 -17.87
C PRO A 132 -17.35 -7.99 -17.12
N THR A 133 -17.35 -7.14 -16.11
CA THR A 133 -16.27 -7.01 -15.12
C THR A 133 -16.43 -8.10 -14.05
N LEU A 134 -15.69 -9.20 -14.19
CA LEU A 134 -15.42 -10.11 -13.08
C LEU A 134 -13.91 -10.19 -12.90
N LEU A 135 -13.41 -9.49 -11.87
CA LEU A 135 -12.27 -9.84 -11.00
C LEU A 135 -11.74 -8.57 -10.30
N PRO A 136 -12.26 -8.25 -9.10
CA PRO A 136 -11.36 -7.73 -8.06
C PRO A 136 -11.58 -8.35 -6.67
N ILE A 137 -12.28 -9.49 -6.54
CA ILE A 137 -12.56 -10.08 -5.21
C ILE A 137 -11.40 -10.98 -4.70
N ALA A 138 -10.57 -11.55 -5.59
CA ALA A 138 -9.50 -12.47 -5.19
C ALA A 138 -8.24 -11.80 -4.61
N VAL A 139 -8.08 -10.48 -4.73
CA VAL A 139 -6.89 -9.76 -4.23
C VAL A 139 -7.11 -9.17 -2.82
N ALA A 140 -8.36 -9.03 -2.39
CA ALA A 140 -8.68 -8.42 -1.09
C ALA A 140 -8.52 -9.40 0.10
N SER A 141 -8.56 -10.71 -0.10
CA SER A 141 -8.45 -11.70 0.99
C SER A 141 -7.00 -11.96 1.44
N ALA A 142 -6.00 -11.75 0.58
CA ALA A 142 -4.60 -11.96 0.94
C ALA A 142 -4.05 -10.87 1.87
N ILE A 143 -4.54 -9.63 1.75
CA ILE A 143 -4.05 -8.50 2.55
C ILE A 143 -4.65 -8.50 3.97
N HIS A 144 -5.81 -9.13 4.17
CA HIS A 144 -6.47 -9.13 5.49
C HIS A 144 -5.93 -10.20 6.46
N ALA A 145 -5.37 -11.31 5.94
CA ALA A 145 -4.80 -12.38 6.76
C ALA A 145 -3.47 -12.00 7.46
N GLU A 146 -2.64 -11.14 6.84
CA GLU A 146 -1.40 -10.66 7.47
C GLU A 146 -1.64 -9.75 8.68
N SER A 147 -2.79 -9.07 8.75
CA SER A 147 -3.08 -8.12 9.85
C SER A 147 -3.52 -8.78 11.16
N ARG A 148 -3.86 -10.08 11.15
CA ARG A 148 -4.28 -10.82 12.36
C ARG A 148 -3.16 -11.59 13.07
N LEU A 149 -2.00 -11.77 12.44
CA LEU A 149 -0.82 -12.29 13.11
C LEU A 149 -0.13 -11.15 13.84
N GLY A 150 -0.78 -10.71 14.92
CA GLY A 150 -0.23 -9.79 15.89
C GLY A 150 1.13 -10.27 16.38
N ALA A 151 2.01 -9.29 16.60
CA ALA A 151 3.31 -9.42 17.21
C ALA A 151 3.29 -10.38 18.41
N ARG A 152 3.61 -11.65 18.18
CA ARG A 152 4.14 -12.53 19.22
C ARG A 152 5.64 -12.25 19.29
N GLU A 153 6.08 -11.89 20.48
CA GLU A 153 7.47 -11.62 20.82
C GLU A 153 8.40 -12.67 20.19
N LEU A 154 9.30 -12.22 19.32
CA LEU A 154 10.33 -13.02 18.64
C LEU A 154 11.45 -13.50 19.60
N GLY A 155 11.13 -13.71 20.88
CA GLY A 155 12.09 -13.97 21.96
C GLY A 155 12.16 -15.43 22.44
N SER A 156 11.28 -16.33 22.01
CA SER A 156 11.27 -17.71 22.52
C SER A 156 10.76 -18.74 21.52
N LEU A 157 11.32 -18.76 20.30
CA LEU A 157 11.18 -19.95 19.46
C LEU A 157 12.16 -21.01 19.97
N ILE A 158 11.63 -21.94 20.77
CA ILE A 158 12.24 -23.23 21.03
C ILE A 158 12.58 -23.84 19.66
N PRO A 159 13.82 -24.28 19.41
CA PRO A 159 14.18 -24.90 18.14
C PRO A 159 13.34 -26.16 17.98
N THR A 160 12.35 -26.11 17.09
CA THR A 160 11.62 -27.30 16.67
C THR A 160 12.46 -28.02 15.63
N GLU A 161 12.49 -29.35 15.70
CA GLU A 161 13.26 -30.22 14.80
C GLU A 161 12.73 -30.24 13.35
N HIS A 162 11.72 -29.42 13.05
CA HIS A 162 11.06 -29.38 11.77
C HIS A 162 11.75 -28.42 10.81
N SER A 163 11.97 -28.90 9.58
CA SER A 163 12.46 -28.07 8.50
C SER A 163 11.49 -26.90 8.26
N THR A 164 11.99 -25.75 7.81
CA THR A 164 11.15 -24.57 7.50
C THR A 164 10.00 -24.88 6.54
N ALA A 165 10.15 -25.90 5.69
CA ALA A 165 9.09 -26.35 4.79
C ALA A 165 7.98 -27.13 5.53
N GLU A 166 8.31 -27.90 6.57
CA GLU A 166 7.33 -28.61 7.38
C GLU A 166 6.54 -27.65 8.27
N ALA A 167 7.21 -26.64 8.85
CA ALA A 167 6.55 -25.60 9.64
C ALA A 167 5.53 -24.80 8.80
N LEU A 168 5.87 -24.49 7.55
CA LEU A 168 4.93 -23.87 6.60
C LEU A 168 3.76 -24.80 6.26
N GLY A 169 4.00 -26.10 6.10
CA GLY A 169 2.95 -27.09 5.87
C GLY A 169 1.92 -27.13 6.99
N ILE A 170 2.37 -27.10 8.25
CA ILE A 170 1.48 -27.11 9.43
C ILE A 170 0.63 -25.84 9.49
N VAL A 171 1.21 -24.67 9.22
CA VAL A 171 0.46 -23.40 9.23
C VAL A 171 -0.58 -23.34 8.12
N ILE A 172 -0.24 -23.81 6.91
CA ILE A 172 -1.18 -23.84 5.78
C ILE A 172 -2.33 -24.83 6.05
N GLN A 173 -2.03 -26.01 6.60
CA GLN A 173 -3.02 -27.02 6.96
C GLN A 173 -4.01 -26.48 8.01
N ALA A 174 -3.51 -25.83 9.07
CA ALA A 174 -4.35 -25.22 10.10
C ALA A 174 -5.24 -24.10 9.54
N ALA A 175 -4.72 -23.26 8.65
CA ALA A 175 -5.50 -22.21 8.01
C ALA A 175 -6.60 -22.75 7.09
N LEU A 176 -6.36 -23.88 6.39
CA LEU A 176 -7.35 -24.56 5.57
C LEU A 176 -8.47 -25.19 6.41
N GLU A 177 -8.13 -25.79 7.54
CA GLU A 177 -9.11 -26.37 8.47
C GLU A 177 -9.97 -25.29 9.13
N GLU A 178 -9.40 -24.14 9.50
CA GLU A 178 -10.14 -23.00 10.03
C GLU A 178 -11.10 -22.39 8.98
N ALA A 179 -10.65 -22.28 7.72
CA ALA A 179 -11.49 -21.82 6.62
C ALA A 179 -12.65 -22.78 6.34
N ALA A 180 -12.42 -24.10 6.38
CA ALA A 180 -13.46 -25.11 6.21
C ALA A 180 -14.49 -25.09 7.36
N GLY A 181 -14.07 -24.74 8.58
CA GLY A 181 -14.96 -24.60 9.74
C GLY A 181 -15.87 -23.37 9.66
N ALA A 182 -15.39 -22.26 9.11
CA ALA A 182 -16.13 -20.99 9.04
C ALA A 182 -17.38 -21.06 8.15
N ASP A 183 -17.36 -21.85 7.07
CA ASP A 183 -18.54 -22.03 6.21
C ASP A 183 -19.69 -22.77 6.94
N SER A 184 -19.38 -23.60 7.93
CA SER A 184 -20.41 -24.34 8.69
C SER A 184 -21.23 -23.47 9.66
N GLN A 185 -20.74 -22.28 10.03
CA GLN A 185 -21.43 -21.37 10.97
C GLN A 185 -22.28 -20.30 10.28
N SER A 186 -22.11 -20.10 8.97
CA SER A 186 -22.83 -19.08 8.19
C SER A 186 -24.30 -19.42 7.95
N ASP A 187 -24.67 -20.70 7.99
CA ASP A 187 -26.06 -21.16 7.79
C ASP A 187 -26.93 -21.06 9.06
N ALA A 188 -26.35 -20.77 10.23
CA ALA A 188 -27.08 -20.72 11.50
C ALA A 188 -27.71 -19.36 11.84
N LEU A 189 -27.41 -18.29 11.09
CA LEU A 189 -27.77 -16.90 11.47
C LEU A 189 -28.90 -16.25 10.64
N LEU A 190 -29.55 -17.00 9.75
CA LEU A 190 -30.62 -16.47 8.87
C LEU A 190 -32.06 -16.88 9.26
N VAL A 191 -32.31 -17.20 10.53
CA VAL A 191 -33.68 -17.46 11.01
C VAL A 191 -34.14 -16.38 12.01
N GLY A 192 -34.89 -15.41 11.48
CA GLY A 192 -36.13 -14.97 12.12
C GLY A 192 -36.08 -13.74 13.04
N HIS A 193 -36.57 -12.61 12.54
CA HIS A 193 -37.42 -11.75 13.36
C HIS A 193 -38.54 -11.12 12.50
N PRO A 194 -39.81 -11.54 12.66
CA PRO A 194 -40.94 -10.82 12.10
C PRO A 194 -41.29 -9.63 13.00
N ARG A 195 -41.26 -8.41 12.44
CA ARG A 195 -41.79 -7.21 13.10
C ARG A 195 -43.33 -7.26 13.07
N ARG A 196 -43.94 -7.08 14.24
CA ARG A 196 -45.29 -6.55 14.39
C ARG A 196 -45.23 -5.03 14.46
#